data_AF-A0A7V6TZH5-F1
#
_entry.id   AF-A0A7V6TZH5-F1
#
_cell.length_a   1.000
_cell.length_b   1.000
_cell.length_c   1.000
_cell.angle_alpha   90.00
_cell.angle_beta   90.00
_cell.angle_gamma   90.00
#
_symmetry.space_group_name_H-M   'P 1'
#
loop_
_entity.id
_entity.type
_entity.pdbx_description
1 polymer ?
#
loop_
_entity_poly.entity_id
_entity_poly.type
_entity_poly.pdbx_seq_one_letter_code
_entity_poly.pdbx_strand_id
1 'polypeptide(L)'
;MRLADLFARKTKQDTTVQALEKALAAAKTGDYATALSIWEPLARSGNARAQNNMGACFAGGMGVEKNIGLAQRWLTLSAAAGDASGQRNLASLLFKGEGIEADYPEAARLYRLAAEQGDAQAQDM
;
A
#
# COMPACT_ATOMS: atom_id res chain seq x y z
N MET A 1 -22.62 22.24 -1.12
CA MET A 1 -22.47 20.93 -1.78
C MET A 1 -23.86 20.47 -2.23
N ARG A 2 -24.04 20.03 -3.49
CA ARG A 2 -25.36 19.61 -4.01
C ARG A 2 -25.54 18.09 -3.86
N LEU A 3 -26.78 17.61 -3.73
CA LEU A 3 -27.08 16.17 -3.56
C LEU A 3 -26.48 15.30 -4.69
N ALA A 4 -26.42 15.81 -5.92
CA ALA A 4 -25.80 15.11 -7.06
C ALA A 4 -24.29 14.83 -6.88
N ASP A 5 -23.56 15.75 -6.24
CA ASP A 5 -22.12 15.62 -5.98
C ASP A 5 -21.85 14.50 -4.97
N LEU A 6 -22.74 14.33 -3.99
CA LEU A 6 -22.64 13.30 -2.96
C LEU A 6 -22.87 11.89 -3.56
N PHE A 7 -23.87 11.74 -4.42
CA PHE A 7 -24.12 10.47 -5.12
C PHE A 7 -22.96 10.10 -6.04
N ALA A 8 -22.45 11.04 -6.83
CA ALA A 8 -21.29 10.80 -7.71
C ALA A 8 -20.02 10.41 -6.92
N ARG A 9 -19.81 11.03 -5.75
CA ARG A 9 -18.69 10.66 -4.87
C ARG A 9 -18.85 9.24 -4.30
N LYS A 10 -20.06 8.89 -3.85
CA LYS A 10 -20.36 7.56 -3.30
C LYS A 10 -20.18 6.47 -4.34
N THR A 11 -20.74 6.64 -5.54
CA THR A 11 -20.60 5.65 -6.62
C THR A 11 -19.14 5.45 -7.05
N LYS A 12 -18.37 6.53 -7.13
CA LYS A 12 -16.92 6.45 -7.41
C LYS A 12 -16.16 5.71 -6.30
N GLN A 13 -16.55 5.89 -5.03
CA GLN A 13 -15.93 5.19 -3.92
C GLN A 13 -16.26 3.70 -3.96
N ASP A 14 -17.52 3.34 -4.22
CA ASP A 14 -17.97 1.95 -4.34
C ASP A 14 -17.25 1.20 -5.47
N THR A 15 -17.08 1.84 -6.64
CA THR A 15 -16.32 1.24 -7.76
C THR A 15 -14.83 1.08 -7.45
N THR A 16 -14.25 2.02 -6.71
CA THR A 16 -12.84 1.92 -6.28
C THR A 16 -12.63 0.74 -5.33
N VAL A 17 -13.54 0.54 -4.37
CA VAL A 17 -13.47 -0.59 -3.43
C VAL A 17 -13.57 -1.92 -4.18
N GLN A 18 -14.53 -2.06 -5.09
CA GLN A 18 -14.69 -3.27 -5.91
C GLN A 18 -13.44 -3.55 -6.77
N ALA A 19 -12.83 -2.52 -7.36
CA ALA A 19 -11.60 -2.66 -8.12
C ALA A 19 -10.45 -3.17 -7.24
N LEU A 20 -10.28 -2.61 -6.04
CA LEU A 20 -9.26 -3.05 -5.09
C LEU A 20 -9.44 -4.52 -4.66
N GLU A 21 -10.69 -4.93 -4.41
CA GLU A 21 -11.01 -6.31 -4.05
C GLU A 21 -10.73 -7.29 -5.18
N LYS A 22 -11.10 -6.93 -6.43
CA LYS A 22 -10.78 -7.72 -7.61
C LYS A 22 -9.28 -7.89 -7.79
N ALA A 23 -8.52 -6.80 -7.66
CA ALA A 23 -7.07 -6.83 -7.78
C ALA A 23 -6.43 -7.69 -6.67
N LEU A 24 -6.93 -7.59 -5.43
CA LEU A 24 -6.48 -8.42 -4.33
C LEU A 24 -6.79 -9.90 -4.55
N ALA A 25 -7.97 -10.22 -5.08
CA ALA A 25 -8.34 -11.60 -5.43
C ALA A 25 -7.41 -12.16 -6.51
N ALA A 26 -7.12 -11.39 -7.56
CA ALA A 26 -6.17 -11.79 -8.61
C ALA A 26 -4.76 -12.03 -8.06
N ALA A 27 -4.25 -11.13 -7.22
CA ALA A 27 -2.94 -11.30 -6.58
C ALA A 27 -2.88 -12.56 -5.71
N LYS A 28 -3.95 -12.88 -4.96
CA LYS A 28 -4.03 -14.11 -4.14
C LYS A 28 -3.94 -15.39 -4.96
N THR A 29 -4.36 -15.35 -6.22
CA THR A 29 -4.23 -16.49 -7.15
C THR A 29 -2.96 -16.43 -8.01
N GLY A 30 -2.05 -15.48 -7.75
CA GLY A 30 -0.82 -15.28 -8.51
C GLY A 30 -0.98 -14.53 -9.84
N ASP A 31 -2.19 -14.07 -10.18
CA ASP A 31 -2.43 -13.24 -11.35
C ASP A 31 -2.08 -11.78 -11.04
N TYR A 32 -0.78 -11.54 -10.91
CA TYR A 32 -0.25 -10.20 -10.67
C TYR A 32 -0.40 -9.29 -11.88
N ALA A 33 -0.50 -9.82 -13.11
CA ALA A 33 -0.74 -9.00 -14.28
C ALA A 33 -2.09 -8.26 -14.17
N THR A 34 -3.16 -8.97 -13.82
CA THR A 34 -4.46 -8.35 -13.56
C THR A 34 -4.39 -7.42 -12.35
N ALA A 35 -3.78 -7.85 -11.24
CA ALA A 35 -3.70 -7.04 -10.03
C ALA A 35 -2.99 -5.70 -10.26
N LEU A 36 -1.83 -5.72 -10.93
CA LEU A 36 -1.04 -4.53 -11.25
C LEU A 36 -1.77 -3.60 -12.21
N SER A 37 -2.45 -4.14 -13.23
CA SER A 37 -3.23 -3.32 -14.18
C SER A 37 -4.34 -2.51 -13.50
N ILE A 38 -4.85 -2.99 -12.36
CA ILE A 38 -5.88 -2.30 -11.56
C ILE A 38 -5.23 -1.39 -10.51
N TRP A 39 -4.21 -1.85 -9.80
CA TRP A 39 -3.57 -1.07 -8.74
C TRP A 39 -2.79 0.13 -9.29
N GLU A 40 -2.12 0.01 -10.43
CA GLU A 40 -1.29 1.11 -10.96
C GLU A 40 -2.05 2.43 -11.13
N PRO A 41 -3.19 2.50 -11.85
CA PRO A 41 -3.94 3.75 -11.99
C PRO A 41 -4.51 4.26 -10.65
N LEU A 42 -4.93 3.35 -9.77
CA LEU A 42 -5.40 3.71 -8.42
C LEU A 42 -4.28 4.30 -7.56
N ALA A 43 -3.09 3.71 -7.59
CA ALA A 43 -1.92 4.19 -6.87
C ALA A 43 -1.47 5.56 -7.37
N ARG A 44 -1.47 5.76 -8.71
CA ARG A 44 -1.19 7.06 -9.35
C ARG A 44 -2.21 8.13 -8.97
N SER A 45 -3.46 7.76 -8.69
CA SER A 45 -4.50 8.68 -8.21
C SER A 45 -4.51 8.89 -6.70
N GLY A 46 -3.51 8.38 -5.96
CA GLY A 46 -3.38 8.61 -4.52
C GLY A 46 -4.10 7.60 -3.63
N ASN A 47 -4.60 6.48 -4.16
CA ASN A 47 -5.22 5.46 -3.32
C ASN A 47 -4.15 4.75 -2.49
N ALA A 48 -4.15 4.97 -1.17
CA ALA A 48 -3.14 4.46 -0.25
C ALA A 48 -3.00 2.93 -0.30
N ARG A 49 -4.12 2.19 -0.27
CA ARG A 49 -4.10 0.73 -0.34
C ARG A 49 -3.48 0.20 -1.64
N ALA A 50 -3.75 0.84 -2.77
CA ALA A 50 -3.10 0.50 -4.03
C ALA A 50 -1.60 0.83 -4.02
N GLN A 51 -1.20 1.96 -3.42
CA GLN A 51 0.21 2.31 -3.24
C GLN A 51 0.93 1.28 -2.36
N ASN A 52 0.32 0.84 -1.25
CA ASN A 52 0.84 -0.24 -0.41
C ASN A 52 1.08 -1.52 -1.24
N ASN A 53 0.08 -1.94 -2.02
CA ASN A 53 0.17 -3.16 -2.82
C ASN A 53 1.24 -3.06 -3.93
N MET A 54 1.34 -1.92 -4.61
CA MET A 54 2.42 -1.66 -5.57
C MET A 54 3.79 -1.74 -4.89
N GLY A 55 3.92 -1.14 -3.71
CA GLY A 55 5.13 -1.20 -2.91
C GLY A 55 5.53 -2.63 -2.54
N ALA A 56 4.57 -3.44 -2.09
CA ALA A 56 4.79 -4.85 -1.78
C ALA A 56 5.21 -5.66 -3.02
N CYS A 57 4.57 -5.44 -4.18
CA CYS A 57 4.95 -6.09 -5.45
C CYS A 57 6.41 -5.80 -5.83
N PHE A 58 6.84 -4.55 -5.77
CA PHE A 58 8.24 -4.20 -6.06
C PHE A 58 9.22 -4.73 -5.00
N ALA A 59 8.83 -4.78 -3.72
CA ALA A 59 9.68 -5.34 -2.67
C ALA A 59 9.91 -6.85 -2.85
N GLY A 60 8.87 -7.58 -3.27
CA GLY A 60 8.89 -9.04 -3.43
C GLY A 60 9.21 -9.52 -4.85
N GLY A 61 9.20 -8.65 -5.86
CA GLY A 61 9.30 -9.05 -7.27
C GLY A 61 8.06 -9.81 -7.77
N MET A 62 6.87 -9.44 -7.29
CA MET A 62 5.62 -10.14 -7.61
C MET A 62 4.97 -9.54 -8.85
N GLY A 63 5.12 -10.22 -10.00
CA GLY A 63 4.61 -9.77 -11.30
C GLY A 63 5.38 -8.57 -11.91
N VAL A 64 6.40 -8.07 -11.22
CA VAL A 64 7.33 -7.04 -11.65
C VAL A 64 8.74 -7.43 -11.22
N GLU A 65 9.76 -6.85 -11.84
CA GLU A 65 11.13 -6.97 -11.35
C GLU A 65 11.24 -6.38 -9.93
N LYS A 66 11.95 -7.09 -9.04
CA LYS A 66 12.20 -6.62 -7.67
C LYS A 66 12.96 -5.30 -7.72
N ASN A 67 12.43 -4.26 -7.07
CA ASN A 67 13.04 -2.95 -7.01
C ASN A 67 12.75 -2.26 -5.67
N ILE A 68 13.72 -2.28 -4.77
CA ILE A 68 13.57 -1.73 -3.42
C ILE A 68 13.35 -0.21 -3.43
N GLY A 69 13.99 0.53 -4.34
CA GLY A 69 13.80 1.97 -4.44
C GLY A 69 12.37 2.36 -4.83
N LEU A 70 11.76 1.64 -5.79
CA LEU A 70 10.35 1.83 -6.13
C LEU A 70 9.43 1.35 -5.01
N ALA A 71 9.77 0.25 -4.33
CA ALA A 71 9.03 -0.21 -3.16
C ALA A 71 8.98 0.87 -2.07
N GLN A 72 10.14 1.43 -1.70
CA GLN A 72 10.25 2.49 -0.70
C GLN A 72 9.38 3.70 -1.09
N ARG A 73 9.45 4.14 -2.35
CA ARG A 73 8.65 5.29 -2.83
C ARG A 73 7.15 5.06 -2.67
N TRP A 74 6.64 3.91 -3.13
CA TRP A 74 5.22 3.60 -3.03
C TRP A 74 4.75 3.41 -1.59
N LEU A 75 5.54 2.71 -0.77
CA LEU A 75 5.22 2.51 0.65
C LEU A 75 5.26 3.83 1.43
N THR A 76 6.16 4.75 1.08
CA THR A 76 6.21 6.11 1.67
C THR A 76 4.93 6.88 1.37
N LEU A 77 4.45 6.86 0.13
CA LEU A 77 3.18 7.50 -0.23
C LEU A 77 2.00 6.89 0.54
N SER A 78 1.94 5.56 0.62
CA SER A 78 0.91 4.85 1.36
C SER A 78 0.92 5.18 2.84
N ALA A 79 2.09 5.17 3.46
CA ALA A 79 2.28 5.46 4.88
C ALA A 79 1.89 6.90 5.22
N ALA A 80 2.28 7.85 4.38
CA ALA A 80 1.93 9.27 4.50
C ALA A 80 0.43 9.52 4.34
N ALA A 81 -0.27 8.70 3.54
CA ALA A 81 -1.73 8.73 3.41
C ALA A 81 -2.48 8.03 4.55
N GLY A 82 -1.76 7.51 5.56
CA GLY A 82 -2.35 6.90 6.75
C GLY A 82 -2.75 5.44 6.62
N ASP A 83 -2.28 4.71 5.59
CA ASP A 83 -2.55 3.28 5.48
C ASP A 83 -1.65 2.50 6.46
N ALA A 84 -2.25 1.87 7.47
CA ALA A 84 -1.54 1.13 8.51
C ALA A 84 -0.64 0.01 7.95
N SER A 85 -1.12 -0.73 6.93
CA SER A 85 -0.30 -1.75 6.26
C SER A 85 0.89 -1.14 5.52
N GLY A 86 0.71 0.01 4.87
CA GLY A 86 1.79 0.78 4.23
C GLY A 86 2.83 1.28 5.22
N GLN A 87 2.40 1.78 6.38
CA GLN A 87 3.31 2.18 7.47
C GLN A 87 4.14 1.00 7.96
N ARG A 88 3.49 -0.12 8.28
CA ARG A 88 4.18 -1.35 8.71
C ARG A 88 5.14 -1.87 7.64
N ASN A 89 4.71 -1.92 6.38
CA ASN A 89 5.55 -2.41 5.28
C ASN A 89 6.76 -1.50 5.04
N LEU A 90 6.60 -0.17 5.14
CA LEU A 90 7.72 0.77 5.09
C LEU A 90 8.67 0.58 6.29
N ALA A 91 8.12 0.41 7.49
CA ALA A 91 8.89 0.15 8.69
C ALA A 91 9.73 -1.13 8.53
N SER A 92 9.16 -2.21 7.98
CA SER A 92 9.91 -3.44 7.69
C SER A 92 11.02 -3.23 6.67
N LEU A 93 10.80 -2.39 5.66
CA LEU A 93 11.82 -2.08 4.65
C LEU A 93 13.00 -1.32 5.27
N LEU A 94 12.72 -0.29 6.07
CA LEU A 94 13.72 0.53 6.77
C LEU A 94 14.44 -0.26 7.87
N PHE A 95 13.75 -1.16 8.56
CA PHE A 95 14.34 -2.01 9.58
C PHE A 95 15.34 -3.01 8.97
N LYS A 96 15.01 -3.60 7.83
CA LYS A 96 15.89 -4.57 7.16
C LYS A 96 17.10 -3.91 6.49
N GLY A 97 16.94 -2.71 5.93
CA GLY A 97 18.02 -2.03 5.20
C GLY A 97 18.51 -2.81 3.97
N GLU A 98 17.68 -3.68 3.39
CA GLU A 98 18.07 -4.47 2.21
C GLU A 98 17.86 -3.65 0.95
N GLY A 99 18.94 -3.12 0.37
CA GLY A 99 18.88 -2.33 -0.86
C GLY A 99 18.55 -0.84 -0.66
N ILE A 100 18.37 -0.42 0.59
CA ILE A 100 18.31 0.99 1.05
C ILE A 100 19.03 1.09 2.40
N GLU A 101 19.40 2.30 2.81
CA GLU A 101 19.93 2.51 4.16
C GLU A 101 18.88 2.21 5.23
N ALA A 102 19.29 1.56 6.31
CA ALA A 102 18.40 1.28 7.43
C ALA A 102 18.11 2.54 8.23
N ASP A 103 16.87 2.69 8.70
CA ASP A 103 16.46 3.78 9.58
C ASP A 103 15.59 3.21 10.71
N TYR A 104 16.25 2.77 11.78
CA TYR A 104 15.59 2.15 12.92
C TYR A 104 14.65 3.11 13.68
N PRO A 105 15.04 4.38 13.95
CA PRO A 105 14.13 5.34 14.58
C PRO A 105 12.84 5.55 13.78
N GLU A 106 12.93 5.73 12.45
CA GLU A 106 11.74 5.91 11.62
C GLU A 106 10.93 4.62 11.50
N ALA A 107 11.59 3.46 11.41
CA ALA A 107 10.89 2.17 11.43
C ALA A 107 10.08 1.98 12.72
N ALA A 108 10.66 2.25 13.89
CA ALA A 108 9.97 2.15 15.18
C ALA A 108 8.78 3.12 15.25
N ARG A 109 8.94 4.35 14.75
CA ARG A 109 7.85 5.35 14.67
C ARG A 109 6.69 4.84 13.82
N LEU A 110 6.99 4.26 12.66
CA LEU A 110 5.99 3.76 11.71
C LEU A 110 5.28 2.50 12.22
N TYR A 111 6.00 1.56 12.85
CA TYR A 111 5.38 0.40 13.51
C TYR A 111 4.38 0.84 14.58
N ARG A 112 4.78 1.77 15.47
CA ARG A 112 3.88 2.31 16.48
C ARG A 112 2.63 2.94 15.87
N LEU A 113 2.77 3.71 14.78
CA LEU A 113 1.64 4.34 14.12
C LEU A 113 0.67 3.31 13.50
N ALA A 114 1.19 2.22 12.95
CA ALA A 114 0.37 1.12 12.44
C ALA A 114 -0.32 0.36 13.59
N ALA A 115 0.38 0.13 14.70
CA ALA A 115 -0.15 -0.54 15.89
C ALA A 115 -1.30 0.26 16.55
N GLU A 116 -1.17 1.58 16.63
CA GLU A 116 -2.20 2.51 17.13
C GLU A 116 -3.48 2.47 16.28
N GLN A 117 -3.37 2.05 15.01
CA GLN A 117 -4.51 1.84 14.10
C GLN A 117 -5.04 0.41 14.11
N GLY A 118 -4.48 -0.47 14.96
CA GLY A 118 -4.93 -1.85 15.09
C GLY A 118 -4.29 -2.83 14.11
N ASP A 119 -3.18 -2.49 13.44
CA ASP A 119 -2.42 -3.49 12.68
C ASP A 119 -1.79 -4.49 13.65
N ALA A 120 -2.38 -5.70 13.71
CA ALA A 120 -1.98 -6.75 14.63
C ALA A 120 -0.51 -7.17 14.48
N GLN A 121 0.03 -7.14 13.25
CA GLN A 121 1.44 -7.49 13.06
C GLN A 121 2.34 -6.41 13.61
N ALA A 122 1.95 -5.13 13.53
CA ALA A 122 2.74 -4.04 14.09
C ALA A 122 2.65 -3.94 15.62
N GLN A 123 1.60 -4.47 16.25
CA GLN A 123 1.46 -4.51 17.71
C GLN A 123 2.49 -5.42 18.40
N ASP A 124 3.05 -6.37 17.66
CA ASP A 124 4.07 -7.32 18.15
C ASP A 124 5.53 -6.90 17.83
N MET A 125 5.74 -5.73 17.21
CA MET A 125 7.05 -5.26 16.70
C MET A 125 7.78 -4.30 17.62
#